data_AF-A0A851BCH3-F1
#
_entry.id   AF-A0A851BCH3-F1
#
_cell.length_a   1.000
_cell.length_b   1.000
_cell.length_c   1.000
_cell.angle_alpha   90.00
_cell.angle_beta   90.00
_cell.angle_gamma   90.00
#
_symmetry.space_group_name_H-M   'P 1'
#
loop_
_entity.id
_entity.type
_entity.pdbx_description
1 polymer ?
#
loop_
_entity_poly.entity_id
_entity_poly.type
_entity_poly.pdbx_seq_one_letter_code
_entity_poly.pdbx_strand_id
1 'polypeptide(L)'
;AGHVQLDSRPTLPTTDGNENITEVDAFNISRQSLDPAVEYKMNHQRRGVALIFNHEHFFWHLKLLDRRGTMADRNNLKRSLTDLGFEVRLFDDLKAEDVLQKIYEASKDDHSNADCFVCVFLSHGEDDHVYAYNDKIKIQTITDMFRGDKCQSLVGKPKIFIIQ
;
A
#
# COMPACT_ATOMS: atom_id res chain seq x y z
N ALA A 1 -0.98 32.95 -6.10
CA ALA A 1 -0.66 32.25 -7.36
C ALA A 1 0.45 31.24 -7.05
N GLY A 2 0.12 29.95 -6.99
CA GLY A 2 1.06 28.89 -6.62
C GLY A 2 1.94 28.51 -7.81
N HIS A 3 3.25 28.50 -7.60
CA HIS A 3 4.23 28.09 -8.60
C HIS A 3 4.36 26.57 -8.57
N VAL A 4 4.02 25.90 -9.67
CA VAL A 4 4.26 24.46 -9.85
C VAL A 4 5.70 24.30 -10.33
N GLN A 5 6.51 23.57 -9.56
CA GLN A 5 7.87 23.22 -9.97
C GLN A 5 7.82 21.87 -10.70
N LEU A 6 8.06 21.92 -12.01
CA LEU A 6 8.24 20.75 -12.86
C LEU A 6 9.72 20.32 -12.80
N ASP A 7 10.02 19.28 -12.03
CA ASP A 7 11.33 18.62 -12.05
C ASP A 7 11.40 17.61 -13.21
N SER A 8 11.54 18.14 -14.42
CA SER A 8 11.92 17.35 -15.60
C SER A 8 13.43 17.44 -15.78
N ARG A 9 14.20 16.66 -15.01
CA ARG A 9 15.60 16.37 -15.38
C ARG A 9 15.68 14.92 -15.87
N PRO A 10 16.24 14.67 -17.07
CA PRO A 10 16.50 13.31 -17.52
C PRO A 10 17.55 12.67 -16.61
N THR A 11 17.22 11.54 -16.00
CA THR A 11 18.18 10.74 -15.26
C THR A 11 19.20 10.14 -16.24
N LEU A 12 20.45 10.56 -16.15
CA LEU A 12 21.55 9.92 -16.85
C LEU A 12 21.75 8.49 -16.29
N PRO A 13 22.03 7.49 -17.13
CA PRO A 13 22.26 6.13 -16.67
C PRO A 13 23.58 6.09 -15.89
N THR A 14 23.48 5.87 -14.58
CA THR A 14 24.60 5.46 -13.74
C THR A 14 24.87 3.99 -13.98
N THR A 15 26.06 3.67 -14.49
CA THR A 15 26.66 2.33 -14.45
C THR A 15 26.89 1.94 -12.98
N ASP A 16 25.89 1.34 -12.35
CA ASP A 16 26.06 0.48 -11.17
C ASP A 16 24.82 -0.41 -11.04
N GLY A 17 25.03 -1.72 -11.15
CA GLY A 17 24.01 -2.77 -11.34
C GLY A 17 23.17 -3.11 -10.11
N ASN A 18 22.65 -2.11 -9.40
CA ASN A 18 21.61 -2.29 -8.39
C ASN A 18 20.35 -1.52 -8.81
N GLU A 19 19.65 -2.09 -9.79
CA GLU A 19 18.37 -1.57 -10.23
C GLU A 19 17.32 -1.96 -9.18
N ASN A 20 16.81 -0.97 -8.45
CA ASN A 20 15.56 -1.10 -7.73
C ASN A 20 14.46 -1.27 -8.77
N ILE A 21 14.15 -2.51 -9.16
CA ILE A 21 13.15 -2.82 -10.19
C ILE A 21 11.76 -2.56 -9.60
N THR A 22 11.36 -1.29 -9.59
CA THR A 22 10.01 -0.86 -9.20
C THR A 22 9.04 -0.97 -10.37
N GLU A 23 9.56 -0.92 -11.61
CA GLU A 23 8.79 -0.86 -12.84
C GLU A 23 9.50 -1.67 -13.95
N VAL A 24 8.88 -2.77 -14.37
CA VAL A 24 9.36 -3.60 -15.50
C VAL A 24 9.15 -2.92 -16.86
N ASP A 25 8.34 -1.86 -16.90
CA ASP A 25 8.01 -1.14 -18.12
C ASP A 25 9.16 -0.21 -18.57
N ALA A 26 10.07 0.17 -17.67
CA ALA A 26 11.21 1.02 -17.98
C ALA A 26 12.28 0.31 -18.84
N PHE A 27 12.37 -1.03 -18.76
CA PHE A 27 13.39 -1.81 -19.48
C PHE A 27 13.00 -2.21 -20.90
N ASN A 28 11.72 -2.12 -21.26
CA ASN A 28 11.22 -2.48 -22.59
C ASN A 28 11.04 -1.27 -23.53
N ILE A 29 11.58 -0.09 -23.18
CA ILE A 29 11.60 1.12 -24.03
C ILE A 29 12.64 0.98 -25.16
N SER A 30 12.69 -0.17 -25.81
CA SER A 30 13.32 -0.35 -27.11
C SER A 30 12.20 -0.71 -28.09
N ARG A 31 11.60 0.33 -28.68
CA ARG A 31 10.66 0.30 -29.83
C ARG A 31 9.22 -0.21 -29.60
N GLN A 32 8.52 0.27 -28.57
CA GLN A 32 7.06 0.23 -28.58
C GLN A 32 6.50 1.65 -28.41
N SER A 33 5.60 2.04 -29.31
CA SER A 33 4.82 3.27 -29.19
C SER A 33 4.10 3.28 -27.85
N LEU A 34 4.28 4.33 -27.05
CA LEU A 34 3.53 4.52 -25.82
C LEU A 34 2.05 4.65 -26.20
N ASP A 35 1.26 3.62 -25.91
CA ASP A 35 -0.19 3.66 -26.05
C ASP A 35 -0.75 4.42 -24.83
N PRO A 36 -1.36 5.60 -25.03
CA PRO A 36 -1.93 6.38 -23.92
C PRO A 36 -3.12 5.68 -23.25
N ALA A 37 -3.67 4.61 -23.83
CA ALA A 37 -4.77 3.82 -23.29
C ALA A 37 -4.32 2.52 -22.61
N VAL A 38 -3.02 2.34 -22.33
CA VAL A 38 -2.53 1.17 -21.57
C VAL A 38 -3.16 1.12 -20.17
N GLU A 39 -3.68 -0.05 -19.83
CA GLU A 39 -4.28 -0.35 -18.53
C GLU A 39 -3.58 -1.53 -17.85
N TYR A 40 -3.68 -1.60 -16.52
CA TYR A 40 -3.21 -2.77 -15.78
C TYR A 40 -4.01 -4.02 -16.16
N LYS A 41 -3.33 -5.16 -16.24
CA LYS A 41 -3.97 -6.46 -16.47
C LYS A 41 -4.70 -6.92 -15.19
N MET A 42 -6.02 -6.73 -15.18
CA MET A 42 -6.91 -7.02 -14.04
C MET A 42 -7.77 -8.30 -14.27
N ASN A 43 -7.18 -9.30 -14.92
CA ASN A 43 -7.83 -10.55 -15.35
C ASN A 43 -7.16 -11.84 -14.81
N HIS A 44 -6.40 -11.74 -13.72
CA HIS A 44 -5.89 -12.90 -12.99
C HIS A 44 -7.02 -13.62 -12.25
N GLN A 45 -6.73 -14.80 -11.68
CA GLN A 45 -7.73 -15.62 -11.01
C GLN A 45 -8.36 -14.95 -9.78
N ARG A 46 -7.61 -14.10 -9.07
CA ARG A 46 -8.09 -13.36 -7.90
C ARG A 46 -7.87 -11.86 -8.10
N ARG A 47 -8.77 -11.04 -7.56
CA ARG A 47 -8.54 -9.58 -7.49
C ARG A 47 -7.32 -9.28 -6.62
N GLY A 48 -7.22 -9.94 -5.47
CA GLY A 48 -6.11 -9.80 -4.52
C GLY A 48 -6.58 -9.66 -3.09
N VAL A 49 -5.63 -9.38 -2.20
CA VAL A 49 -5.88 -9.20 -0.76
C VAL A 49 -6.05 -7.72 -0.45
N ALA A 50 -7.02 -7.42 0.42
CA ALA A 50 -7.20 -6.09 1.00
C ALA A 50 -7.04 -6.16 2.53
N LEU A 51 -6.02 -5.52 3.07
CA LEU A 51 -5.84 -5.37 4.51
C LEU A 51 -6.52 -4.10 4.99
N ILE A 52 -7.25 -4.16 6.11
CA ILE A 52 -7.84 -2.98 6.75
C ILE A 52 -7.43 -3.00 8.22
N PHE A 53 -6.58 -2.05 8.60
CA PHE A 53 -6.20 -1.76 9.98
C PHE A 53 -7.07 -0.64 10.52
N ASN A 54 -7.92 -0.97 11.47
CA ASN A 54 -8.88 -0.06 12.08
C ASN A 54 -8.46 0.22 13.53
N HIS A 55 -8.15 1.48 13.83
CA HIS A 55 -7.79 1.93 15.17
C HIS A 55 -8.86 2.89 15.69
N GLU A 56 -9.62 2.42 16.66
CA GLU A 56 -10.60 3.21 17.42
C GLU A 56 -10.00 3.69 18.73
N HIS A 57 -9.26 2.80 19.41
CA HIS A 57 -8.69 3.03 20.73
C HIS A 57 -7.17 3.08 20.70
N PHE A 58 -6.61 3.91 21.57
CA PHE A 58 -5.17 4.14 21.66
C PHE A 58 -4.70 4.06 23.09
N PHE A 59 -3.45 3.65 23.26
CA PHE A 59 -2.86 3.52 24.58
C PHE A 59 -2.72 4.90 25.23
N TRP A 60 -3.17 5.02 26.48
CA TRP A 60 -3.42 6.30 27.16
C TRP A 60 -2.22 7.26 27.15
N HIS A 61 -0.99 6.76 27.14
CA HIS A 61 0.20 7.62 27.14
C HIS A 61 0.39 8.40 25.83
N LEU A 62 -0.22 7.94 24.74
CA LEU A 62 -0.20 8.65 23.45
C LEU A 62 -1.07 9.91 23.48
N LYS A 63 -1.98 10.04 24.46
CA LYS A 63 -2.88 11.20 24.62
C LYS A 63 -3.73 11.50 23.38
N LEU A 64 -4.03 10.47 22.59
CA LEU A 64 -4.92 10.55 21.43
C LEU A 64 -6.37 10.30 21.84
N LEU A 65 -7.30 10.93 21.13
CA LEU A 65 -8.74 10.74 21.34
C LEU A 65 -9.23 9.48 20.61
N ASP A 66 -10.25 8.83 21.17
CA ASP A 66 -10.93 7.72 20.49
C ASP A 66 -11.55 8.17 19.17
N ARG A 67 -11.44 7.34 18.12
CA ARG A 67 -11.94 7.62 16.77
C ARG A 67 -13.36 7.08 16.56
N ARG A 68 -14.31 7.53 17.37
CA ARG A 68 -15.71 7.09 17.31
C ARG A 68 -16.26 7.24 15.90
N GLY A 69 -16.83 6.16 15.36
CA GLY A 69 -17.37 6.12 14.00
C GLY A 69 -16.48 5.38 13.00
N THR A 70 -15.20 5.13 13.31
CA THR A 70 -14.29 4.38 12.43
C THR A 70 -14.79 2.97 12.11
N MET A 71 -15.59 2.37 13.00
CA MET A 71 -16.26 1.09 12.76
C MET A 71 -17.26 1.14 11.59
N ALA A 72 -17.90 2.29 11.34
CA ALA A 72 -18.76 2.47 10.18
C ALA A 72 -17.92 2.47 8.89
N ASP A 73 -16.80 3.21 8.88
CA ASP A 73 -15.87 3.27 7.75
C ASP A 73 -15.29 1.90 7.43
N ARG A 74 -14.79 1.18 8.45
CA ARG A 74 -14.29 -0.18 8.34
C ARG A 74 -15.32 -1.10 7.67
N ASN A 75 -16.57 -1.06 8.12
CA ASN A 75 -17.62 -1.94 7.59
C ASN A 75 -18.02 -1.56 6.16
N ASN A 76 -18.04 -0.26 5.85
CA ASN A 76 -18.34 0.20 4.50
C ASN A 76 -17.24 -0.20 3.50
N LEU A 77 -15.98 -0.02 3.88
CA LEU A 77 -14.83 -0.46 3.11
C LEU A 77 -14.80 -1.97 2.93
N LYS A 78 -15.08 -2.74 3.98
CA LYS A 78 -15.18 -4.21 3.88
C LYS A 78 -16.18 -4.61 2.81
N ARG A 79 -17.39 -4.04 2.83
CA ARG A 79 -18.44 -4.33 1.84
C ARG A 79 -17.97 -3.96 0.44
N SER A 80 -17.52 -2.72 0.26
CA SER A 80 -17.10 -2.20 -1.04
C SER A 80 -15.96 -3.00 -1.67
N LEU A 81 -14.94 -3.35 -0.88
CA LEU A 81 -13.81 -4.14 -1.37
C LEU A 81 -14.19 -5.61 -1.62
N THR A 82 -15.08 -6.18 -0.81
CA THR A 82 -15.61 -7.53 -1.07
C THR A 82 -16.40 -7.56 -2.38
N ASP A 83 -17.23 -6.55 -2.63
CA ASP A 83 -18.03 -6.42 -3.87
C ASP A 83 -17.13 -6.25 -5.11
N LEU A 84 -15.95 -5.65 -4.95
CA LEU A 84 -14.91 -5.55 -5.99
C LEU A 84 -14.09 -6.85 -6.16
N GLY A 85 -14.35 -7.88 -5.35
CA GLY A 85 -13.76 -9.21 -5.43
C GLY A 85 -12.49 -9.42 -4.59
N PHE A 86 -12.17 -8.50 -3.67
CA PHE A 86 -11.01 -8.66 -2.78
C PHE A 86 -11.26 -9.66 -1.65
N GLU A 87 -10.19 -10.35 -1.25
CA GLU A 87 -10.14 -11.06 0.02
C GLU A 87 -9.83 -10.06 1.14
N VAL A 88 -10.86 -9.62 1.86
CA VAL A 88 -10.71 -8.59 2.90
C VAL A 88 -10.31 -9.19 4.25
N ARG A 89 -9.20 -8.73 4.82
CA ARG A 89 -8.70 -9.08 6.16
C ARG A 89 -8.78 -7.85 7.07
N LEU A 90 -9.47 -7.97 8.19
CA LEU A 90 -9.73 -6.86 9.12
C LEU A 90 -8.95 -7.04 10.41
N PHE A 91 -8.36 -5.96 10.91
CA PHE A 91 -7.62 -5.94 12.15
C PHE A 91 -8.02 -4.72 12.97
N ASP A 92 -8.41 -4.92 14.23
CA ASP A 92 -8.85 -3.87 15.13
C ASP A 92 -7.81 -3.66 16.24
N ASP A 93 -7.46 -2.39 16.50
CA ASP A 93 -6.64 -1.94 17.64
C ASP A 93 -5.35 -2.74 17.86
N LEU A 94 -4.68 -3.15 16.78
CA LEU A 94 -3.42 -3.87 16.85
C LEU A 94 -2.28 -2.96 17.36
N LYS A 95 -1.32 -3.58 18.05
CA LYS A 95 -0.06 -2.92 18.40
C LYS A 95 0.84 -2.77 17.17
N ALA A 96 1.80 -1.86 17.25
CA ALA A 96 2.70 -1.54 16.15
C ALA A 96 3.46 -2.78 15.65
N GLU A 97 3.95 -3.61 16.57
CA GLU A 97 4.62 -4.87 16.26
C GLU A 97 3.71 -5.87 15.51
N ASP A 98 2.44 -5.95 15.91
CA ASP A 98 1.46 -6.86 15.31
C ASP A 98 1.03 -6.37 13.92
N VAL A 99 0.86 -5.05 13.76
CA VAL A 99 0.59 -4.42 12.46
C VAL A 99 1.74 -4.73 11.50
N LEU A 100 2.98 -4.48 11.90
CA LEU A 100 4.16 -4.77 11.09
C LEU A 100 4.27 -6.25 10.74
N GLN A 101 3.98 -7.13 11.70
CA GLN A 101 3.96 -8.58 11.48
C GLN A 101 2.92 -8.98 10.42
N LYS A 102 1.69 -8.45 10.50
CA LYS A 102 0.62 -8.75 9.52
C LYS A 102 0.94 -8.24 8.12
N ILE A 103 1.57 -7.07 8.04
CA ILE A 103 2.01 -6.49 6.76
C ILE A 103 3.17 -7.31 6.18
N TYR A 104 4.11 -7.72 7.02
CA TYR A 104 5.22 -8.57 6.60
C TYR A 104 4.71 -9.92 6.07
N GLU A 105 3.79 -10.58 6.77
CA GLU A 105 3.10 -11.80 6.30
C GLU A 105 2.49 -11.58 4.92
N ALA A 106 1.68 -10.53 4.75
CA ALA A 106 1.07 -10.22 3.47
C ALA A 106 2.09 -9.89 2.37
N SER A 107 3.24 -9.30 2.70
CA SER A 107 4.32 -9.05 1.73
C SER A 107 5.01 -10.33 1.26
N LYS A 108 4.91 -11.41 2.05
CA LYS A 108 5.48 -12.74 1.75
C LYS A 108 4.48 -13.72 1.16
N ASP A 109 3.19 -13.38 1.15
CA ASP A 109 2.16 -14.14 0.44
C ASP A 109 2.45 -14.20 -1.08
N ASP A 110 1.97 -15.25 -1.74
CA ASP A 110 2.06 -15.37 -3.20
C ASP A 110 0.91 -14.61 -3.90
N HIS A 111 1.30 -13.51 -4.55
CA HIS A 111 0.41 -12.64 -5.33
C HIS A 111 0.46 -12.91 -6.83
N SER A 112 1.10 -13.99 -7.29
CA SER A 112 1.28 -14.27 -8.73
C SER A 112 -0.06 -14.37 -9.47
N ASN A 113 -1.08 -14.92 -8.80
CA ASN A 113 -2.45 -15.05 -9.31
C ASN A 113 -3.40 -13.92 -8.85
N ALA A 114 -2.89 -12.85 -8.25
CA ALA A 114 -3.67 -11.66 -7.86
C ALA A 114 -3.52 -10.53 -8.89
N ASP A 115 -4.55 -9.72 -9.08
CA ASP A 115 -4.46 -8.51 -9.92
C ASP A 115 -3.71 -7.37 -9.24
N CYS A 116 -4.02 -7.11 -7.97
CA CYS A 116 -3.46 -6.00 -7.22
C CYS A 116 -3.46 -6.26 -5.70
N PHE A 117 -2.93 -5.31 -4.94
CA PHE A 117 -2.92 -5.33 -3.48
C PHE A 117 -3.48 -4.02 -2.92
N VAL A 118 -4.27 -4.10 -1.84
CA VAL A 118 -4.82 -2.94 -1.13
C VAL A 118 -4.46 -3.03 0.35
N CYS A 119 -4.03 -1.91 0.93
CA CYS A 119 -3.81 -1.76 2.36
C CYS A 119 -4.44 -0.46 2.85
N VAL A 120 -5.30 -0.54 3.86
CA VAL A 120 -6.03 0.59 4.42
C VAL A 120 -5.67 0.79 5.88
N PHE A 121 -5.37 2.02 6.26
CA PHE A 121 -5.22 2.46 7.65
C PHE A 121 -6.31 3.46 7.98
N LEU A 122 -7.11 3.13 9.00
CA LEU A 122 -8.07 4.04 9.64
C LEU A 122 -7.52 4.37 11.03
N SER A 123 -6.80 5.47 11.18
CA SER A 123 -6.12 5.83 12.44
C SER A 123 -5.85 7.33 12.57
N HIS A 124 -5.21 7.75 13.66
CA HIS A 124 -4.55 9.04 13.68
C HIS A 124 -3.25 8.98 12.86
N GLY A 125 -2.85 10.11 12.32
CA GLY A 125 -1.57 10.28 11.62
C GLY A 125 -0.84 11.51 12.12
N GLU A 126 0.48 11.48 12.00
CA GLU A 126 1.36 12.62 12.26
C GLU A 126 2.51 12.55 11.26
N ASP A 127 2.65 13.60 10.43
CA ASP A 127 3.64 13.69 9.35
C ASP A 127 3.64 12.44 8.43
N ASP A 128 4.74 11.69 8.43
CA ASP A 128 4.96 10.46 7.66
C ASP A 128 4.63 9.18 8.45
N HIS A 129 3.88 9.30 9.55
CA HIS A 129 3.53 8.18 10.42
C HIS A 129 2.01 7.98 10.56
N VAL A 130 1.63 6.73 10.78
CA VAL A 130 0.30 6.30 11.24
C VAL A 130 0.40 5.74 12.65
N TYR A 131 -0.58 6.02 13.50
CA TYR A 131 -0.61 5.45 14.84
C TYR A 131 -1.17 4.03 14.83
N ALA A 132 -0.49 3.10 15.50
CA ALA A 132 -1.09 1.85 15.96
C ALA A 132 -1.60 2.03 17.40
N TYR A 133 -2.01 0.96 18.06
CA TYR A 133 -2.54 1.04 19.43
C TYR A 133 -1.54 1.65 20.42
N ASN A 134 -0.28 1.24 20.38
CA ASN A 134 0.75 1.61 21.37
C ASN A 134 1.80 2.60 20.87
N ASP A 135 2.08 2.65 19.58
CA ASP A 135 3.15 3.49 19.01
C ASP A 135 2.86 3.85 17.54
N LYS A 136 3.64 4.77 16.97
CA LYS A 136 3.53 5.19 15.58
C LYS A 136 4.43 4.37 14.65
N ILE A 137 3.97 4.17 13.42
CA ILE A 137 4.65 3.43 12.37
C ILE A 137 4.90 4.36 11.20
N LYS A 138 6.13 4.38 10.68
CA LYS A 138 6.45 5.10 9.45
C LYS A 138 5.74 4.46 8.27
N ILE A 139 5.04 5.28 7.48
CA ILE A 139 4.37 4.83 6.25
C ILE A 139 5.38 4.22 5.29
N GLN A 140 6.59 4.80 5.22
CA GLN A 140 7.67 4.25 4.39
C GLN A 140 8.06 2.82 4.79
N THR A 141 8.10 2.49 6.08
CA THR A 141 8.39 1.12 6.54
C THR A 141 7.34 0.13 6.03
N ILE A 142 6.08 0.55 5.96
CA ILE A 142 4.97 -0.25 5.44
C ILE A 142 5.10 -0.45 3.93
N THR A 143 5.27 0.63 3.17
CA THR A 143 5.32 0.57 1.70
C THR A 143 6.60 -0.10 1.19
N ASP A 144 7.72 0.05 1.89
CA ASP A 144 9.01 -0.55 1.53
C ASP A 144 8.98 -2.07 1.51
N MET A 145 8.06 -2.72 2.23
CA MET A 145 7.90 -4.19 2.22
C MET A 145 7.31 -4.71 0.90
N PHE A 146 6.59 -3.86 0.15
CA PHE A 146 5.96 -4.22 -1.13
C PHE A 146 6.71 -3.70 -2.36
N ARG A 147 7.93 -3.20 -2.18
CA ARG A 147 8.80 -2.85 -3.30
C ARG A 147 9.13 -4.09 -4.13
N GLY A 148 9.39 -3.89 -5.42
CA GLY A 148 9.59 -4.99 -6.37
C GLY A 148 10.76 -5.91 -6.03
N ASP A 149 11.80 -5.39 -5.38
CA ASP A 149 12.94 -6.16 -4.89
C ASP A 149 12.59 -7.08 -3.70
N LYS A 150 11.55 -6.75 -2.92
CA LYS A 150 11.15 -7.50 -1.72
C LYS A 150 9.89 -8.34 -1.89
N CYS A 151 9.01 -7.94 -2.81
CA CYS A 151 7.74 -8.60 -3.13
C CYS A 151 7.61 -8.75 -4.66
N GLN A 152 8.32 -9.74 -5.22
CA GLN A 152 8.43 -9.94 -6.66
C GLN A 152 7.08 -10.27 -7.32
N SER A 153 6.18 -10.96 -6.61
CA SER A 153 4.86 -11.36 -7.11
C SER A 153 3.89 -10.19 -7.37
N LEU A 154 4.23 -8.98 -6.87
CA LEU A 154 3.49 -7.72 -7.10
C LEU A 154 4.24 -6.74 -8.03
N VAL A 155 5.34 -7.14 -8.67
CA VAL A 155 6.03 -6.33 -9.67
C VAL A 155 5.11 -6.10 -10.87
N GLY A 156 5.02 -4.86 -11.35
CA GLY A 156 4.12 -4.48 -12.45
C GLY A 156 2.62 -4.47 -12.09
N LYS A 157 2.26 -4.79 -10.83
CA LYS A 157 0.88 -4.80 -10.34
C LYS A 157 0.57 -3.59 -9.44
N PRO A 158 -0.66 -3.05 -9.43
CA PRO A 158 -1.02 -1.94 -8.56
C PRO A 158 -0.91 -2.29 -7.07
N LYS A 159 -0.32 -1.38 -6.29
CA LYS A 159 -0.19 -1.46 -4.83
C LYS A 159 -0.82 -0.20 -4.24
N ILE A 160 -2.01 -0.33 -3.66
CA ILE A 160 -2.84 0.80 -3.28
C ILE A 160 -2.84 0.94 -1.76
N PHE A 161 -2.41 2.10 -1.27
CA PHE A 161 -2.42 2.43 0.16
C PHE A 161 -3.43 3.57 0.39
N ILE A 162 -4.37 3.36 1.30
CA ILE A 162 -5.40 4.34 1.68
C ILE A 162 -5.20 4.66 3.16
N ILE A 163 -5.07 5.93 3.51
CA ILE A 163 -4.79 6.37 4.89
C ILE A 163 -5.82 7.44 5.27
N GLN A 164 -6.54 7.22 6.37
CA GLN A 164 -7.63 8.06 6.89
C GLN A 164 -7.53 8.25 8.41
#